data_AF-A0A2V6Q8E1-F1
#
_entry.id   AF-A0A2V6Q8E1-F1
#
_cell.length_a   1.000
_cell.length_b   1.000
_cell.length_c   1.000
_cell.angle_alpha   90.00
_cell.angle_beta   90.00
_cell.angle_gamma   90.00
#
_symmetry.space_group_name_H-M   'P 1'
#
loop_
_entity.id
_entity.type
_entity.pdbx_description
1 polymer ?
#
loop_
_entity_poly.entity_id
_entity_poly.type
_entity_poly.pdbx_seq_one_letter_code
_entity_poly.pdbx_strand_id
1 'polypeptide(L)' 'MPHQVRQFICELLDLPTHRVRVIAPDVGGGFGAKLIVYPEDVLIPLLAMRFGRPVRWLEDRLEHMLTATQERT' A
#
# COMPACT_ATOMS: atom_id res chain seq x y z
N MET A 1 -1.11 -2.53 8.61
CA MET A 1 -0.30 -3.77 8.74
C MET A 1 1.04 -3.64 8.00
N PRO A 2 2.04 -2.89 8.53
CA PRO A 2 3.25 -2.55 7.77
C PRO A 2 4.16 -3.75 7.46
N HIS A 3 4.23 -4.75 8.34
CA HIS A 3 5.05 -5.96 8.12
C HIS A 3 4.49 -6.83 6.99
N GLN A 4 3.16 -6.95 6.90
CA GLN A 4 2.50 -7.72 5.86
C GLN A 4 2.63 -7.04 4.50
N VAL A 5 2.39 -5.72 4.42
CA VAL A 5 2.65 -4.94 3.19
C VAL A 5 4.10 -5.12 2.73
N ARG A 6 5.07 -5.04 3.64
CA ARG A 6 6.49 -5.29 3.31
C ARG A 6 6.70 -6.67 2.70
N GLN A 7 6.10 -7.70 3.29
CA GLN A 7 6.22 -9.08 2.80
C GLN A 7 5.68 -9.20 1.37
N PHE A 8 4.47 -8.70 1.10
CA PHE A 8 3.88 -8.72 -0.25
C PHE A 8 4.72 -7.96 -1.28
N ILE A 9 5.25 -6.78 -0.93
CA ILE A 9 6.15 -6.02 -1.81
C ILE A 9 7.41 -6.84 -2.14
N CYS A 10 8.00 -7.50 -1.13
CA CYS A 10 9.22 -8.30 -1.33
C CYS A 10 8.95 -9.51 -2.23
N GLU A 11 7.85 -10.23 -1.98
CA GLU A 11 7.46 -11.42 -2.76
C GLU A 11 7.11 -11.06 -4.21
N LEU A 12 6.32 -10.01 -4.43
CA LEU A 12 5.82 -9.67 -5.77
C LEU A 12 6.82 -8.92 -6.64
N LEU A 13 7.76 -8.19 -6.03
CA LEU A 13 8.79 -7.43 -6.76
C LEU A 13 10.16 -8.12 -6.76
N ASP A 14 10.26 -9.34 -6.24
CA ASP A 14 11.51 -10.11 -6.08
C ASP A 14 12.61 -9.30 -5.39
N LEU A 15 12.25 -8.68 -4.25
CA LEU A 15 13.15 -7.86 -3.46
C LEU A 15 13.52 -8.55 -2.15
N PRO A 16 14.79 -8.53 -1.74
CA PRO A 16 15.16 -9.02 -0.42
C PRO A 16 14.61 -8.08 0.66
N THR A 17 14.10 -8.66 1.75
CA THR A 17 13.39 -7.94 2.83
C THR A 17 14.17 -6.81 3.48
N HIS A 18 15.51 -6.91 3.53
CA HIS A 18 16.37 -5.86 4.09
C HIS A 18 16.47 -4.61 3.19
N ARG A 19 16.05 -4.68 1.93
CA ARG A 19 16.02 -3.53 1.00
C ARG A 19 14.68 -2.79 1.01
N VAL A 20 13.68 -3.29 1.74
CA VAL A 20 12.33 -2.69 1.79
C VAL A 20 11.99 -2.27 3.21
N ARG A 21 11.68 -0.98 3.37
CA ARG A 21 11.17 -0.42 4.63
C ARG A 21 9.80 0.19 4.38
N VAL A 22 8.78 -0.34 5.06
CA VAL A 22 7.43 0.23 5.08
C VAL A 22 7.28 1.06 6.34
N ILE A 23 6.85 2.32 6.18
CA ILE A 23 6.63 3.27 7.27
C ILE A 23 5.14 3.58 7.28
N ALA A 24 4.47 3.31 8.40
CA ALA A 24 3.09 3.74 8.65
C ALA A 24 3.15 5.01 9.53
N PRO A 25 2.96 6.22 8.96
CA PRO A 25 2.88 7.46 9.73
C PRO A 25 1.55 7.55 10.49
N ASP A 26 1.25 8.71 11.07
CA ASP A 26 -0.06 8.97 11.68
C ASP A 26 -1.20 8.73 10.69
N VAL A 27 -2.17 7.90 11.08
CA VAL A 27 -3.32 7.52 10.24
C VAL A 27 -4.59 8.16 10.79
N GLY A 28 -5.25 9.00 10.00
CA GLY A 28 -6.52 9.66 10.34
C GLY A 28 -7.75 8.74 10.32
N GLY A 29 -7.67 7.58 10.96
CA GLY A 29 -8.71 6.56 10.95
C GLY A 29 -8.49 5.49 9.88
N GLY A 30 -8.66 4.23 10.28
CA GLY A 30 -8.56 3.06 9.40
C GLY A 30 -9.81 2.19 9.41
N PHE A 31 -10.51 2.11 10.55
CA PHE A 31 -11.76 1.39 10.86
C PHE A 31 -11.83 -0.11 10.47
N GLY A 32 -10.85 -0.63 9.73
CA GLY A 32 -10.82 -2.00 9.21
C GLY A 32 -10.30 -2.01 7.77
N ALA A 33 -10.69 -1.01 6.98
CA ALA A 33 -10.36 -0.86 5.57
C ALA A 33 -8.85 -0.83 5.30
N LYS A 34 -8.03 -0.31 6.23
CA LYS A 34 -6.55 -0.25 6.10
C LYS A 34 -5.79 -1.44 6.70
N LEU A 35 -6.49 -2.53 7.02
CA LEU A 35 -5.88 -3.79 7.47
C LEU A 35 -5.62 -4.78 6.34
N ILE A 36 -5.98 -4.41 5.11
CA ILE A 36 -5.82 -5.21 3.90
C ILE A 36 -4.66 -4.62 3.07
N VAL A 37 -4.00 -5.46 2.28
CA VAL A 37 -3.01 -5.03 1.29
C VAL A 37 -3.75 -4.75 -0.02
N TYR A 38 -3.66 -3.52 -0.51
CA TYR A 38 -4.27 -3.11 -1.76
C TYR A 38 -3.28 -3.24 -2.93
N PRO A 39 -3.75 -3.38 -4.17
CA PRO A 39 -2.88 -3.41 -5.35
C PRO A 39 -1.89 -2.24 -5.40
N GLU A 40 -2.31 -1.06 -4.93
CA GLU A 40 -1.54 0.17 -4.89
C GLU A 40 -0.34 0.09 -3.95
N ASP A 41 -0.40 -0.73 -2.89
CA ASP A 41 0.74 -0.98 -1.99
C ASP A 41 1.95 -1.58 -2.72
N VAL A 42 1.70 -2.27 -3.84
CA VAL A 42 2.74 -2.93 -4.66
C VAL A 42 3.00 -2.15 -5.96
N LEU A 43 1.94 -1.61 -6.57
CA LEU A 43 2.03 -0.85 -7.81
C LEU A 43 2.85 0.42 -7.65
N ILE A 44 2.69 1.15 -6.54
CA ILE A 44 3.39 2.42 -6.33
C ILE A 44 4.91 2.23 -6.19
N PRO A 45 5.43 1.29 -5.38
CA PRO A 45 6.85 0.95 -5.37
C PRO A 45 7.38 0.51 -6.75
N LEU A 46 6.61 -0.30 -7.48
CA LEU A 46 6.98 -0.74 -8.84
C LEU A 46 7.15 0.46 -9.80
N LEU A 47 6.21 1.39 -9.79
CA LEU A 47 6.28 2.60 -10.62
C LEU A 47 7.46 3.49 -10.19
N ALA A 48 7.70 3.63 -8.90
CA ALA A 48 8.84 4.40 -8.39
C ALA A 48 10.19 3.81 -8.86
N MET A 49 10.33 2.48 -8.82
CA MET A 49 11.50 1.78 -9.35
C MET A 49 11.62 1.95 -10.87
N ARG A 50 10.51 1.80 -11.60
CA ARG A 50 10.50 1.89 -13.08
C ARG A 50 10.89 3.28 -13.58
N PHE A 51 10.45 4.34 -12.92
CA PHE A 51 10.72 5.72 -13.34
C PHE A 51 11.91 6.38 -12.61
N GLY A 52 12.55 5.66 -11.68
CA GLY A 52 13.71 6.15 -10.93
C GLY A 52 13.42 7.40 -10.10
N ARG A 53 12.17 7.59 -9.65
CA ARG A 53 11.74 8.78 -8.89
C ARG A 53 10.64 8.43 -7.89
N PRO A 54 10.52 9.19 -6.79
CA PRO A 54 9.42 8.99 -5.84
C PRO A 54 8.05 9.16 -6.52
N VAL A 55 7.12 8.26 -6.18
CA VAL A 55 5.72 8.31 -6.62
C VAL A 55 4.84 8.42 -5.39
N ARG A 56 3.90 9.38 -5.41
CA ARG A 56 2.88 9.54 -4.39
C ARG A 56 1.53 9.22 -5.01
N TRP A 57 0.75 8.40 -4.30
CA TRP A 57 -0.64 8.15 -4.61
C TRP A 57 -1.50 8.53 -3.41
N LEU A 58 -2.66 9.09 -3.71
CA LEU A 58 -3.69 9.45 -2.76
C LEU A 58 -5.02 9.22 -3.49
N GLU A 59 -5.77 8.23 -3.03
CA GLU A 59 -7.14 8.02 -3.53
C GLU A 59 -8.03 9.22 -3.18
N ASP A 60 -8.99 9.49 -4.05
CA ASP A 60 -10.10 10.37 -3.74
C ASP A 60 -11.25 9.61 -3.03
N ARG A 61 -12.29 10.35 -2.65
CA ARG A 61 -13.45 9.77 -1.96
C ARG A 61 -14.19 8.76 -2.83
N LEU A 62 -14.29 9.01 -4.14
CA LEU A 62 -15.07 8.16 -5.03
C LEU A 62 -14.33 6.84 -5.27
N GLU A 63 -13.02 6.90 -5.53
CA GLU A 63 -12.15 5.73 -5.60
C GLU A 63 -12.32 4.88 -4.33
N HIS A 64 -12.20 5.48 -3.16
CA HIS A 64 -12.36 4.78 -1.89
C HIS A 64 -13.73 4.10 -1.76
N MET A 65 -14.82 4.78 -2.11
CA MET A 65 -16.18 4.20 -2.02
C MET A 65 -16.41 3.04 -3.02
N LEU A 66 -15.69 3.04 -4.14
CA LEU A 66 -15.85 2.04 -5.20
C LEU A 66 -14.94 0.82 -5.01
N THR A 67 -13.72 1.01 -4.50
CA THR A 67 -12.67 -0.02 -4.54
C THR A 67 -12.23 -0.49 -3.16
N ALA A 68 -12.38 0.34 -2.12
CA ALA A 68 -11.99 -0.07 -0.77
C ALA A 68 -12.94 -1.15 -0.24
N THR A 69 -12.41 -1.99 0.65
CA THR A 69 -13.24 -3.00 1.31
C THR A 69 -14.35 -2.31 2.13
N GLN A 70 -15.60 -2.64 1.85
CA GLN A 70 -16.73 -2.11 2.59
C GLN A 70 -16.88 -2.83 3.94
N GLU A 71 -16.79 -2.06 5.02
CA GLU A 71 -17.09 -2.54 6.37
C GLU A 71 -18.60 -2.60 6.55
N ARG A 72 -19.22 -3.72 6.17
CA ARG A 72 -20.61 -4.03 6.51
C ARG A 72 -20.60 -4.88 7.77
N THR A 73 -20.98 -4.27 8.91
CA THR A 73 -21.34 -5.02 10.11
C THR A 73 -22.71 -5.66 9.93
#